data_AF-A0A379AER7-F1
#
_entry.id   AF-A0A379AER7-F1
#
_cell.length_a   1.000
_cell.length_b   1.000
_cell.length_c   1.000
_cell.angle_alpha   90.00
_cell.angle_beta   90.00
_cell.angle_gamma   90.00
#
_symmetry.space_group_name_H-M   'P 1'
#
loop_
_entity.id
_entity.type
_entity.pdbx_description
1 polymer ?
#
loop_
_entity_poly.entity_id
_entity_poly.type
_entity_poly.pdbx_seq_one_letter_code
_entity_poly.pdbx_strand_id
1 'polypeptide(L)'
;MSKFIFSSPRKYVQGAGVLDELGPYVAELGDNAFLVADDVVWKLIGERAQQALQKAGVTFNWHQFNGEASSNEITRLSQLAKKPGL
;
A
#
# COMPACT_ATOMS: atom_id res chain seq x y z
N MET A 1 2.98 27.35 -30.64
CA MET A 1 3.10 25.88 -30.74
C MET A 1 2.54 25.26 -29.48
N SER A 2 1.61 24.31 -29.61
CA SER A 2 0.98 23.64 -28.47
C SER A 2 1.83 22.44 -28.04
N LYS A 3 2.17 22.36 -26.74
CA LYS A 3 2.79 21.17 -26.13
C LYS A 3 1.72 20.37 -25.40
N PHE A 4 1.61 19.09 -25.69
CA PHE A 4 0.78 18.14 -24.95
C PHE A 4 1.70 17.17 -24.22
N ILE A 5 1.47 17.04 -22.90
CA ILE A 5 2.20 16.10 -22.04
C ILE A 5 1.16 15.13 -21.50
N PHE A 6 1.43 13.83 -21.68
CA PHE A 6 0.62 12.75 -21.13
C PHE A 6 1.45 11.95 -20.11
N SER A 7 0.81 11.49 -19.05
CA SER A 7 1.41 10.61 -18.05
C SER A 7 0.36 9.62 -17.55
N SER A 8 0.80 8.41 -17.22
CA SER A 8 -0.07 7.33 -16.76
C SER A 8 0.65 6.51 -15.69
N PRO A 9 -0.10 5.79 -14.82
CA PRO A 9 0.50 4.82 -13.93
C PRO A 9 1.16 3.70 -14.73
N ARG A 10 2.18 3.05 -14.15
CA ARG A 10 2.84 1.89 -14.78
C ARG A 10 1.87 0.71 -14.99
N LYS A 11 0.91 0.53 -14.09
CA LYS A 11 -0.08 -0.56 -14.10
C LYS A 11 -1.37 -0.08 -13.42
N TYR A 12 -2.51 -0.39 -14.02
CA TYR A 12 -3.85 -0.21 -13.44
C TYR A 12 -4.60 -1.54 -13.51
N VAL A 13 -5.16 -1.99 -12.40
CA VAL A 13 -5.85 -3.29 -12.27
C VAL A 13 -7.24 -3.04 -11.69
N GLN A 14 -8.28 -3.56 -12.36
CA GLN A 14 -9.66 -3.43 -11.92
C GLN A 14 -10.41 -4.74 -12.18
N GLY A 15 -11.14 -5.21 -11.17
CA GLY A 15 -12.00 -6.39 -11.26
C GLY A 15 -12.61 -6.72 -9.91
N ALA A 16 -13.69 -7.50 -9.91
CA ALA A 16 -14.22 -8.03 -8.65
C ALA A 16 -13.21 -9.02 -8.05
N GLY A 17 -12.93 -8.91 -6.74
CA GLY A 17 -12.04 -9.86 -6.05
C GLY A 17 -10.54 -9.59 -6.18
N VAL A 18 -10.10 -8.61 -6.98
CA VAL A 18 -8.67 -8.36 -7.27
C VAL A 18 -7.80 -8.02 -6.05
N LEU A 19 -8.40 -7.70 -4.90
CA LEU A 19 -7.67 -7.58 -3.64
C LEU A 19 -6.98 -8.89 -3.25
N ASP A 20 -7.59 -10.04 -3.56
CA ASP A 20 -7.04 -11.35 -3.21
C ASP A 20 -5.82 -11.71 -4.10
N GLU A 21 -5.60 -10.94 -5.17
CA GLU A 21 -4.44 -11.00 -6.07
C GLU A 21 -3.37 -9.94 -5.75
N LEU A 22 -3.52 -9.18 -4.66
CA LEU A 22 -2.60 -8.09 -4.29
C LEU A 22 -1.13 -8.56 -4.18
N GLY A 23 -0.91 -9.75 -3.61
CA GLY A 23 0.42 -10.29 -3.31
C GLY A 23 1.38 -10.31 -4.51
N PRO A 24 1.07 -11.03 -5.60
CA PRO A 24 1.90 -11.05 -6.80
C PRO A 24 2.23 -9.67 -7.37
N TYR A 25 1.28 -8.73 -7.34
CA TYR A 25 1.53 -7.37 -7.84
C TYR A 25 2.49 -6.58 -6.96
N VAL A 26 2.42 -6.75 -5.64
CA VAL A 26 3.33 -6.07 -4.69
C VAL A 26 4.72 -6.71 -4.72
N ALA A 27 4.82 -8.03 -4.87
CA ALA A 27 6.08 -8.75 -4.97
C ALA A 27 6.96 -8.30 -6.16
N GLU A 28 6.36 -7.77 -7.23
CA GLU A 28 7.11 -7.15 -8.34
C GLU A 28 7.84 -5.85 -7.95
N LEU A 29 7.50 -5.25 -6.80
CA LEU A 29 8.06 -3.98 -6.31
C LEU A 29 9.06 -4.18 -5.16
N GLY A 30 8.99 -5.29 -4.45
CA GLY A 30 9.83 -5.61 -3.30
C GLY A 30 9.20 -6.70 -2.42
N ASP A 31 9.93 -7.08 -1.37
CA ASP A 31 9.57 -8.14 -0.43
C ASP A 31 9.08 -7.63 0.93
N ASN A 32 9.11 -6.31 1.17
CA ASN A 32 8.65 -5.69 2.42
C ASN A 32 7.70 -4.50 2.14
N ALA A 33 6.47 -4.58 2.65
CA ALA A 33 5.40 -3.62 2.39
C ALA A 33 4.97 -2.85 3.65
N PHE A 34 5.09 -1.52 3.58
CA PHE A 34 4.55 -0.60 4.59
C PHE A 34 3.08 -0.28 4.29
N LEU A 35 2.16 -0.90 5.02
CA LEU A 35 0.72 -0.75 4.79
C LEU A 35 0.17 0.44 5.57
N VAL A 36 -0.60 1.29 4.89
CA VAL A 36 -1.24 2.47 5.49
C VAL A 36 -2.73 2.43 5.19
N ALA A 37 -3.54 2.39 6.24
CA ALA A 37 -5.00 2.47 6.16
C ALA A 37 -5.53 3.01 7.48
N ASP A 38 -6.67 3.69 7.46
CA ASP A 38 -7.38 4.01 8.71
C ASP A 38 -7.98 2.74 9.32
N ASP A 39 -8.50 2.86 10.54
CA ASP A 39 -9.08 1.74 11.27
C ASP A 39 -10.36 1.19 10.60
N VAL A 40 -11.13 2.02 9.91
CA VAL A 40 -12.36 1.59 9.23
C VAL A 40 -12.00 0.70 8.04
N VAL A 41 -11.12 1.17 7.16
CA VAL A 41 -10.65 0.42 5.99
C VAL A 41 -9.89 -0.84 6.43
N TRP A 42 -9.06 -0.74 7.47
CA TRP A 42 -8.33 -1.89 7.97
C TRP A 42 -9.27 -3.00 8.47
N LYS A 43 -10.35 -2.65 9.18
CA LYS A 43 -11.38 -3.62 9.58
C LYS A 43 -12.15 -4.22 8.40
N LEU A 44 -12.29 -3.50 7.30
CA LEU A 44 -13.01 -3.97 6.11
C LEU A 44 -12.19 -4.95 5.26
N ILE A 45 -10.89 -4.67 5.08
CA ILE A 45 -10.07 -5.38 4.08
C ILE A 45 -8.69 -5.83 4.57
N GLY A 46 -8.29 -5.45 5.78
CA GLY A 46 -6.96 -5.71 6.31
C GLY A 46 -6.62 -7.18 6.37
N GLU A 47 -7.55 -8.05 6.79
CA GLU A 47 -7.32 -9.50 6.82
C GLU A 47 -7.04 -10.07 5.42
N ARG A 48 -7.82 -9.68 4.42
CA ARG A 48 -7.65 -10.14 3.03
C ARG A 48 -6.33 -9.67 2.43
N ALA A 49 -5.97 -8.41 2.66
CA ALA A 49 -4.69 -7.86 2.20
C ALA A 49 -3.50 -8.62 2.82
N GLN A 50 -3.55 -8.88 4.13
CA GLN A 50 -2.52 -9.65 4.83
C GLN A 50 -2.39 -11.06 4.26
N GLN A 51 -3.51 -11.78 4.09
CA GLN A 51 -3.49 -13.13 3.53
C GLN A 51 -2.91 -13.15 2.10
N ALA A 52 -3.25 -12.18 1.25
CA ALA A 52 -2.71 -12.08 -0.10
C ALA A 52 -1.19 -11.84 -0.11
N LEU A 53 -0.69 -10.96 0.76
CA LEU A 53 0.73 -10.66 0.89
C LEU A 53 1.52 -11.84 1.47
N GLN A 54 1.01 -12.48 2.52
CA GLN A 54 1.62 -13.67 3.14
C GLN A 54 1.78 -14.80 2.13
N LYS A 55 0.75 -15.08 1.32
CA LYS A 55 0.80 -16.11 0.26
C LYS A 55 1.88 -15.83 -0.80
N ALA A 56 2.19 -14.56 -1.03
CA ALA A 56 3.22 -14.14 -1.96
C ALA A 56 4.62 -14.01 -1.32
N GLY A 57 4.77 -14.32 -0.03
CA GLY A 57 6.05 -14.20 0.68
C GLY A 57 6.50 -12.77 0.94
N VAL A 58 5.57 -11.80 0.89
CA VAL A 58 5.85 -10.38 1.17
C VAL A 58 5.67 -10.14 2.67
N THR A 59 6.72 -9.67 3.35
CA THR A 59 6.61 -9.17 4.73
C THR A 59 5.87 -7.84 4.74
N PHE A 60 5.17 -7.53 5.83
CA PHE A 60 4.45 -6.27 5.93
C PHE A 60 4.27 -5.83 7.36
N ASN A 61 4.05 -4.52 7.51
CA ASN A 61 3.67 -3.87 8.74
C ASN A 61 2.61 -2.83 8.46
N TRP A 62 1.47 -2.93 9.15
CA TRP A 62 0.41 -1.94 9.05
C TRP A 62 0.59 -0.83 10.08
N HIS A 63 0.39 0.40 9.63
CA HIS A 63 0.28 1.57 10.48
C HIS A 63 -1.01 2.33 10.18
N GLN A 64 -1.75 2.63 11.24
CA GLN A 64 -2.98 3.40 11.16
C GLN A 64 -2.73 4.77 10.52
N PHE A 65 -3.57 5.13 9.57
CA PHE A 65 -3.73 6.49 9.08
C PHE A 65 -4.72 7.26 9.96
N ASN A 66 -4.33 8.44 10.41
CA ASN A 66 -5.13 9.25 11.34
C ASN A 66 -6.20 10.14 10.66
N GLY A 67 -6.41 9.98 9.35
CA GLY A 67 -7.53 10.59 8.62
C GLY A 67 -7.17 11.81 7.77
N GLU A 68 -6.14 12.59 8.14
CA GLU A 68 -5.74 13.77 7.38
C GLU A 68 -4.35 13.62 6.75
N ALA A 69 -4.25 13.89 5.45
CA ALA A 69 -2.99 13.91 4.70
C ALA A 69 -2.19 15.20 4.98
N SER A 70 -1.86 15.42 6.26
CA SER A 70 -1.10 16.58 6.74
C SER A 70 0.41 16.31 6.73
N SER A 71 1.21 17.38 6.72
CA SER A 71 2.68 17.29 6.84
C SER A 71 3.13 16.53 8.08
N ASN A 72 2.40 16.68 9.18
CA ASN A 72 2.67 15.98 10.44
C ASN A 72 2.46 14.47 10.27
N GLU A 73 1.36 14.06 9.63
CA GLU A 73 1.05 12.65 9.42
C GLU A 73 2.01 12.00 8.43
N ILE A 74 2.35 12.69 7.34
CA ILE A 74 3.37 12.24 6.38
C ILE A 74 4.71 12.05 7.09
N THR A 75 5.11 13.00 7.93
CA THR A 75 6.37 12.91 8.68
C THR A 75 6.36 11.73 9.64
N ARG A 76 5.28 11.52 10.40
CA ARG A 76 5.12 10.40 11.33
C ARG A 76 5.22 9.06 10.63
N LEU A 77 4.47 8.85 9.55
CA LEU A 77 4.48 7.60 8.77
C LEU A 77 5.85 7.38 8.10
N SER A 78 6.47 8.44 7.56
CA SER A 78 7.80 8.35 6.95
C SER A 78 8.88 7.95 7.96
N GLN A 79 8.81 8.45 9.20
CA GLN A 79 9.72 8.04 10.27
C GLN A 79 9.52 6.58 10.65
N LEU A 80 8.28 6.09 10.69
CA LEU A 80 7.98 4.68 10.95
C LEU A 80 8.52 3.78 9.84
N ALA A 81 8.32 4.15 8.57
CA ALA A 81 8.81 3.38 7.41
C ALA A 81 10.35 3.32 7.31
N LYS A 82 11.06 4.32 7.83
CA LYS A 82 12.54 4.37 7.83
C LYS A 82 13.19 3.56 8.95
N LYS A 83 12.43 3.13 9.96
CA LYS A 83 13.02 2.34 11.05
C LYS A 83 13.54 1.01 10.47
N PRO A 84 14.82 0.68 10.67
CA PRO A 84 15.36 -0.59 10.19
C PRO A 84 14.65 -1.75 10.89
N GLY A 85 14.10 -2.68 10.11
CA GLY A 85 13.59 -3.95 10.59
C GLY A 85 12.13 -3.94 11.07
N LEU A 86 11.27 -4.50 10.23
CA LEU A 86 10.58 -5.74 10.55
C LEU A 86 10.84 -6.73 9.42
#